data_AF-A0A1C5XIK9-F1
#
_entry.id   AF-A0A1C5XIK9-F1
#
_cell.length_a   1.000
_cell.length_b   1.000
_cell.length_c   1.000
_cell.angle_alpha   90.00
_cell.angle_beta   90.00
_cell.angle_gamma   90.00
#
_symmetry.space_group_name_H-M   'P 1'
#
loop_
_entity.id
_entity.type
_entity.pdbx_description
1 polymer ?
#
loop_
_entity_poly.entity_id
_entity_poly.type
_entity_poly.pdbx_seq_one_letter_code
_entity_poly.pdbx_strand_id
1 'polypeptide(L)' 'MFMKVISTGSQSGNCYALTSDSGEILLLDFGCEANRILRGISYKISNVVGAVLSHEHG' A
#
# COMPACT_ATOMS: atom_id res chain seq x y z
N MET A 1 -12.70 6.96 -6.35
CA MET A 1 -11.53 6.59 -5.52
C MET A 1 -11.88 5.39 -4.64
N PHE A 2 -10.97 4.43 -4.46
CA PHE A 2 -11.15 3.23 -3.63
C PHE A 2 -9.90 2.93 -2.80
N MET A 3 -10.07 2.41 -1.57
CA MET A 3 -8.97 1.94 -0.73
C MET A 3 -8.99 0.41 -0.62
N LYS A 4 -7.84 -0.21 -0.90
CA LYS A 4 -7.59 -1.62 -0.64
C LYS A 4 -6.77 -1.78 0.64
N VAL A 5 -7.26 -2.64 1.53
CA VAL A 5 -6.49 -3.13 2.67
C VAL A 5 -5.58 -4.27 2.20
N ILE A 6 -4.26 -4.11 2.30
CA ILE A 6 -3.27 -5.12 1.91
C ILE A 6 -2.83 -5.94 3.13
N SER A 7 -2.56 -5.25 4.23
CA SER A 7 -2.16 -5.84 5.50
C SER A 7 -2.64 -4.98 6.66
N THR A 8 -3.02 -5.63 7.76
CA THR A 8 -3.36 -4.97 9.02
C THR A 8 -2.77 -5.75 10.19
N GLY A 9 -2.55 -5.03 11.29
CA GLY A 9 -2.18 -5.61 12.57
C GLY A 9 -0.79 -5.18 13.03
N SER A 10 -0.63 -5.03 14.34
CA SER A 10 0.57 -4.43 14.95
C SER A 10 1.87 -5.20 14.70
N GLN A 11 1.80 -6.52 14.53
CA GLN A 11 2.97 -7.37 14.28
C GLN A 11 3.24 -7.57 12.79
N SER A 12 2.18 -7.68 11.99
CA SER A 12 2.28 -7.91 10.53
C SER A 12 2.59 -6.64 9.74
N GLY A 13 2.44 -5.47 10.37
CA GLY A 13 2.55 -4.17 9.74
C GLY A 13 1.35 -3.82 8.86
N ASN A 14 0.99 -2.54 8.88
CA ASN A 14 -0.11 -2.02 8.07
C ASN A 14 0.39 -1.67 6.66
N CYS A 15 -0.48 -1.89 5.67
CA CYS A 15 -0.28 -1.44 4.31
C CYS A 15 -1.62 -1.30 3.59
N TYR A 16 -1.81 -0.18 2.90
CA TYR A 16 -3.01 0.12 2.13
C TYR A 16 -2.63 0.69 0.76
N ALA A 17 -3.49 0.47 -0.23
CA ALA A 17 -3.40 1.12 -1.53
C ALA A 17 -4.63 1.98 -1.75
N LEU A 18 -4.43 3.29 -1.89
CA LEU A 18 -5.46 4.22 -2.29
C LEU A 18 -5.37 4.41 -3.79
N THR A 19 -6.41 3.99 -4.52
CA THR A 19 -6.48 4.08 -5.98
C THR A 19 -7.45 5.18 -6.40
N SER A 20 -6.95 6.13 -7.17
CA SER A 20 -7.76 7.19 -7.78
C SER A 20 -8.64 6.62 -8.91
N ASP A 21 -9.58 7.43 -9.41
CA ASP A 21 -10.41 7.02 -10.55
C ASP A 21 -9.61 6.98 -11.88
N SER A 22 -8.46 7.66 -11.94
CA SER A 22 -7.48 7.56 -13.05
C SER A 22 -6.60 6.29 -12.96
N GLY A 23 -6.68 5.53 -11.86
CA GLY A 23 -5.90 4.32 -11.64
C GLY A 23 -4.51 4.55 -11.06
N GLU A 24 -4.17 5.78 -10.66
CA GLU A 24 -2.98 6.09 -9.88
C GLU A 24 -3.10 5.50 -8.48
N ILE A 25 -1.99 5.03 -7.93
CA ILE A 25 -1.92 4.33 -6.65
C ILE A 25 -1.01 5.11 -5.71
N LEU A 26 -1.56 5.52 -4.57
CA LEU A 26 -0.78 5.99 -3.42
C LEU A 26 -0.73 4.88 -2.37
N LEU A 27 0.47 4.43 -2.02
CA LEU A 27 0.65 3.49 -0.91
C LEU A 27 0.61 4.25 0.42
N LEU A 28 -0.18 3.75 1.39
CA LEU A 28 -0.20 4.26 2.76
C LEU A 28 0.36 3.19 3.66
N ASP A 29 1.51 3.50 4.27
CA ASP A 29 2.40 2.55 4.91
C ASP A 29 2.75 1.35 3.99
N PHE A 30 3.76 0.61 4.40
CA PHE A 30 4.22 -0.58 3.66
C PHE A 30 4.94 -1.54 4.61
N GLY A 31 4.39 -1.69 5.81
CA GLY A 31 4.98 -2.49 6.90
C GLY A 31 4.88 -4.00 6.72
N CYS A 32 4.38 -4.50 5.59
CA CYS A 32 4.28 -5.93 5.31
C CYS A 32 5.23 -6.36 4.19
N GLU A 33 5.40 -7.67 3.99
CA GLU A 33 6.29 -8.19 2.95
C GLU A 33 6.02 -7.62 1.55
N ALA A 34 7.09 -7.26 0.83
CA ALA A 34 7.00 -6.67 -0.51
C ALA A 34 6.14 -7.50 -1.48
N ASN A 35 6.21 -8.83 -1.43
CA ASN A 35 5.38 -9.72 -2.26
C ASN A 35 3.88 -9.55 -1.99
N ARG A 36 3.49 -9.24 -0.75
CA ARG A 36 2.09 -8.98 -0.38
C ARG A 36 1.64 -7.63 -0.93
N ILE A 37 2.51 -6.63 -0.91
CA ILE A 37 2.27 -5.31 -1.51
C ILE A 37 2.08 -5.44 -3.03
N LEU A 38 3.00 -6.13 -3.71
CA LEU A 38 2.94 -6.36 -5.16
C LEU A 38 1.63 -7.05 -5.58
N ARG A 39 1.23 -8.10 -4.86
CA ARG A 39 -0.08 -8.75 -5.07
C ARG A 39 -1.25 -7.81 -4.74
N GLY A 40 -1.11 -7.01 -3.68
CA GLY A 40 -2.09 -6.01 -3.26
C GLY A 40 -2.42 -5.00 -4.36
N ILE A 41 -1.40 -4.47 -5.03
CA ILE A 41 -1.54 -3.54 -6.16
C ILE A 41 -1.74 -4.24 -7.51
N SER A 42 -2.00 -5.55 -7.52
CA SER A 42 -2.16 -6.36 -8.74
C SER A 42 -0.98 -6.20 -9.72
N TYR A 43 0.23 -6.08 -9.17
CA TYR A 43 1.48 -5.90 -9.92
C TYR A 43 1.53 -4.64 -10.82
N LYS A 44 0.62 -3.67 -10.63
CA LYS A 44 0.58 -2.40 -11.36
C LYS A 44 1.59 -1.39 -10.82
N ILE A 45 2.87 -1.77 -10.79
CA ILE A 45 3.95 -0.98 -10.19
C ILE A 45 4.07 0.40 -10.87
N SER A 46 3.90 0.45 -12.19
CA SER A 46 3.89 1.69 -12.98
C SER A 46 2.81 2.70 -12.57
N ASN A 47 1.77 2.24 -11.89
CA ASN A 47 0.67 3.10 -11.43
C ASN A 47 0.94 3.68 -10.04
N VAL A 48 1.98 3.21 -9.33
CA VAL A 48 2.33 3.74 -8.02
C VAL A 48 3.01 5.09 -8.21
N VAL A 49 2.34 6.16 -7.76
CA VAL A 49 2.82 7.55 -7.90
C VAL A 49 3.57 8.05 -6.67
N GLY A 50 3.49 7.32 -5.56
CA GLY A 50 4.20 7.62 -4.34
C GLY A 50 3.78 6.74 -3.18
N ALA A 51 4.38 6.99 -2.02
CA ALA A 51 4.02 6.35 -0.77
C ALA A 51 4.10 7.36 0.38
N VAL A 52 3.24 7.19 1.38
CA VAL A 52 3.25 7.97 2.62
C VAL A 52 3.48 7.02 3.78
N LEU A 53 4.52 7.30 4.56
CA LEU A 53 4.75 6.65 5.85
C LEU A 53 4.13 7.52 6.94
N SER A 54 3.24 6.93 7.73
CA SER A 54 2.66 7.62 8.89
C SER A 54 3.70 7.89 9.97
N HIS A 55 4.48 6.86 10.32
CA HIS A 55 5.60 6.91 11.26
C HIS A 55 6.53 5.70 11.08
N GLU A 56 7.71 5.75 11.68
CA GLU A 56 8.58 4.60 11.87
C GLU A 56 8.27 3.96 13.23
N HIS A 57 8.10 2.64 13.25
CA HIS A 57 8.06 1.90 14.51
C HIS A 57 9.49 1.74 15.03
N GLY A 58 9.71 2.05 16.31
CA GLY A 58 11.02 1.96 16.97
C GLY A 58 11.49 0.52 17.19
#